data_AF-A0A7J9Y2T2-F1
#
_entry.id   AF-A0A7J9Y2T2-F1
#
_cell.length_a   1.000
_cell.length_b   1.000
_cell.length_c   1.000
_cell.angle_alpha   90.00
_cell.angle_beta   90.00
_cell.angle_gamma   90.00
#
_symmetry.space_group_name_H-M   'P 1'
#
loop_
_entity.id
_entity.type
_entity.pdbx_description
1 polymer ?
#
loop_
_entity_poly.entity_id
_entity_poly.type
_entity_poly.pdbx_seq_one_letter_code
_entity_poly.pdbx_strand_id
1 'polypeptide(L)'
;MMSMFENIYLYTGDKDIKAVAEQIAAAIRGEVTHDRDQVVVARRLSADSDASVSGKVERNPFYESPPNPQHPEVMALYDISYDVWCPLSEEEQAREAASVFNDITDRLEWPALLTHNGDLLIAAWAPATGRTEFPPGTSSYAESQELWNPYADPAGIAHPAP
;
A
#
# COMPACT_ATOMS: atom_id res chain seq x y z
N MET A 1 -8.85 -20.76 0.02
CA MET A 1 -9.57 -19.50 -0.23
C MET A 1 -8.64 -18.41 0.27
N MET A 2 -7.90 -17.74 -0.61
CA MET A 2 -7.05 -16.60 -0.22
C MET A 2 -8.00 -15.44 0.03
N SER A 3 -8.18 -15.07 1.29
CA SER A 3 -9.05 -13.96 1.65
C SER A 3 -8.20 -12.70 1.62
N MET A 4 -8.33 -11.92 0.54
CA MET A 4 -7.69 -10.61 0.40
C MET A 4 -8.31 -9.69 1.44
N PHE A 5 -7.51 -9.01 2.25
CA PHE A 5 -8.09 -8.09 3.23
C PHE A 5 -7.43 -6.73 3.25
N GLU A 6 -6.10 -6.58 3.20
CA GLU A 6 -5.47 -5.25 3.26
C GLU A 6 -4.36 -5.12 2.22
N ASN A 7 -4.43 -4.10 1.38
CA ASN A 7 -3.42 -3.82 0.38
C ASN A 7 -2.86 -2.41 0.56
N ILE A 8 -1.55 -2.28 0.47
CA ILE A 8 -0.87 -0.99 0.42
C ILE A 8 -0.36 -0.79 -1.00
N TYR A 9 -0.85 0.24 -1.68
CA TYR A 9 -0.37 0.63 -2.99
C TYR A 9 0.62 1.78 -2.84
N LEU A 10 1.77 1.69 -3.51
CA LEU A 10 2.86 2.66 -3.41
C LEU A 10 3.19 3.19 -4.80
N TYR A 11 3.52 4.47 -4.88
CA TYR A 11 4.13 5.04 -6.07
C TYR A 11 5.62 5.27 -5.81
N THR A 12 6.45 4.52 -6.51
CA THR A 12 7.89 4.47 -6.28
C THR A 12 8.71 5.04 -7.44
N GLY A 13 8.07 5.45 -8.53
CA GLY A 13 8.74 5.95 -9.73
C GLY A 13 9.51 4.85 -10.47
N ASP A 14 8.88 3.69 -10.64
CA ASP A 14 9.42 2.51 -11.34
C ASP A 14 10.66 1.87 -10.71
N LYS A 15 10.91 2.10 -9.42
CA LYS A 15 12.01 1.43 -8.69
C LYS A 15 11.93 -0.09 -8.83
N ASP A 16 13.09 -0.75 -8.77
CA ASP A 16 13.18 -2.20 -8.78
C ASP A 16 12.46 -2.82 -7.57
N ILE A 17 11.71 -3.90 -7.78
CA ILE A 17 10.88 -4.54 -6.75
C ILE A 17 11.71 -5.00 -5.55
N LYS A 18 12.92 -5.52 -5.77
CA LYS A 18 13.77 -5.98 -4.67
C LYS A 18 14.25 -4.80 -3.82
N ALA A 19 14.66 -3.72 -4.48
CA ALA A 19 15.04 -2.49 -3.79
C ALA A 19 13.85 -1.86 -3.02
N VAL A 20 12.64 -1.94 -3.56
CA VAL A 20 11.41 -1.50 -2.87
C VAL A 20 11.16 -2.37 -1.63
N ALA A 21 11.21 -3.70 -1.78
CA ALA A 21 10.99 -4.62 -0.66
C ALA A 21 12.02 -4.45 0.46
N GLU A 22 13.30 -4.24 0.12
CA GLU A 22 14.36 -3.94 1.10
C GLU A 22 14.08 -2.65 1.87
N GLN A 23 13.60 -1.60 1.19
CA GLN A 23 13.24 -0.34 1.83
C GLN A 23 12.00 -0.48 2.72
N ILE A 24 10.98 -1.23 2.28
CA ILE A 24 9.80 -1.56 3.11
C ILE A 24 10.25 -2.33 4.35
N ALA A 25 11.07 -3.38 4.19
CA ALA A 25 11.57 -4.17 5.31
C ALA A 25 12.35 -3.30 6.31
N ALA A 26 13.23 -2.43 5.82
CA ALA A 26 13.94 -1.48 6.68
C ALA A 26 12.97 -0.54 7.41
N ALA A 27 11.93 -0.03 6.72
CA ALA A 27 10.96 0.89 7.29
C ALA A 27 10.15 0.24 8.43
N ILE A 28 9.69 -1.00 8.23
CA ILE A 28 8.90 -1.72 9.22
C ILE A 28 9.75 -2.51 10.22
N ARG A 29 11.08 -2.43 10.13
CA ARG A 29 12.04 -3.24 10.93
C ARG A 29 11.81 -4.75 10.76
N GLY A 30 11.46 -5.14 9.54
CA GLY A 30 11.22 -6.52 9.13
C GLY A 30 12.38 -7.11 8.36
N GLU A 31 12.10 -8.24 7.72
CA GLU A 31 13.04 -9.02 6.93
C GLU A 31 12.45 -9.29 5.54
N VAL A 32 13.32 -9.33 4.53
CA VAL A 32 12.95 -9.72 3.16
C VAL A 32 13.26 -11.20 2.96
N THR A 33 12.30 -11.95 2.43
CA THR A 33 12.51 -13.30 1.90
C THR A 33 12.25 -13.31 0.41
N HIS A 34 13.17 -13.93 -0.34
CA HIS A 34 13.00 -14.15 -1.77
C HIS A 34 12.73 -15.63 -2.02
N ASP A 35 11.56 -15.98 -2.53
CA ASP A 35 11.23 -17.34 -2.94
C ASP A 35 10.77 -17.36 -4.39
N ARG A 36 11.60 -17.92 -5.28
CA ARG A 36 11.41 -18.14 -6.74
C ARG A 36 10.78 -16.97 -7.50
N ASP A 37 9.49 -16.74 -7.30
CA ASP A 37 8.64 -15.77 -8.02
C ASP A 37 8.03 -14.70 -7.09
N GLN A 38 8.38 -14.70 -5.80
CA GLN A 38 7.79 -13.82 -4.79
C GLN A 38 8.87 -13.11 -3.96
N VAL A 39 8.60 -11.84 -3.65
CA VAL A 39 9.35 -11.06 -2.68
C VAL A 39 8.43 -10.78 -1.50
N VAL A 40 8.74 -11.38 -0.36
CA VAL A 40 7.93 -11.29 0.85
C VAL A 40 8.66 -10.43 1.87
N VAL A 41 7.94 -9.51 2.49
CA VAL A 41 8.43 -8.71 3.62
C VAL A 41 7.62 -9.05 4.86
N ALA A 42 8.31 -9.39 5.95
CA ALA A 42 7.66 -9.80 7.21
C ALA A 42 8.24 -9.06 8.42
N ARG A 43 7.37 -8.71 9.37
CA ARG A 43 7.71 -8.14 10.68
C ARG A 43 7.08 -9.00 11.78
N ARG A 44 7.88 -9.37 12.77
CA ARG A 44 7.36 -10.08 13.96
C ARG A 44 6.43 -9.17 14.75
N LEU A 45 5.32 -9.72 15.25
CA LEU A 45 4.35 -8.95 16.07
C LEU A 45 4.91 -8.60 17.45
N SER A 46 5.76 -9.46 18.01
CA SER A 46 6.50 -9.22 19.25
C SER A 46 7.80 -10.03 19.27
N ALA A 47 8.71 -9.70 20.20
CA ALA A 47 9.99 -10.39 20.33
C ALA A 47 9.84 -11.88 20.68
N ASP A 48 8.78 -12.23 21.42
CA ASP A 48 8.53 -13.58 21.95
C ASP A 48 7.48 -14.36 21.14
N SER A 49 6.99 -13.81 20.02
CA SER A 49 5.97 -14.43 19.19
C SER A 49 6.55 -14.98 17.88
N ASP A 50 6.11 -16.18 17.50
CA ASP A 50 6.35 -16.74 16.17
C ASP A 50 5.39 -16.15 15.11
N ALA A 51 4.37 -15.40 15.53
CA ALA A 51 3.43 -14.76 14.62
C ALA A 51 4.03 -13.46 14.04
N SER A 52 3.83 -13.28 12.74
CA SER A 52 4.33 -12.14 11.97
C SER A 52 3.21 -11.53 11.13
N VAL A 53 3.25 -10.21 10.96
CA VAL A 53 2.58 -9.56 9.84
C VAL A 53 3.51 -9.68 8.64
N SER A 54 2.99 -10.18 7.53
CA SER A 54 3.76 -10.45 6.32
C SER A 54 3.04 -9.86 5.12
N GLY A 55 3.77 -9.67 4.03
CA GLY A 55 3.12 -9.30 2.80
C GLY A 55 3.95 -9.56 1.55
N LYS A 56 3.29 -9.62 0.40
CA LYS A 56 3.92 -9.85 -0.90
C LYS A 56 4.11 -8.49 -1.56
N VAL A 57 5.35 -8.16 -1.90
CA VAL A 57 5.67 -6.97 -2.68
C VAL A 57 5.75 -7.37 -4.15
N GLU A 58 4.96 -6.72 -5.00
CA GLU A 58 4.95 -6.97 -6.43
C GLU A 58 4.66 -5.70 -7.25
N ARG A 59 4.83 -5.80 -8.57
CA ARG A 59 4.25 -4.79 -9.46
C ARG A 59 2.74 -4.86 -9.33
N ASN A 60 2.12 -3.71 -9.15
CA ASN A 60 0.67 -3.66 -9.10
C ASN A 60 0.10 -4.19 -10.43
N PRO A 61 -0.66 -5.31 -10.42
CA PRO A 61 -1.17 -5.93 -11.64
C PRO A 61 -2.23 -5.07 -12.34
N PHE A 62 -2.79 -4.08 -11.63
CA PHE A 62 -3.75 -3.11 -12.15
C PHE A 62 -3.08 -1.82 -12.60
N TYR A 63 -1.75 -1.71 -12.54
CA TYR A 63 -1.05 -0.48 -12.88
C TYR A 63 -1.27 -0.09 -14.35
N GLU A 64 -1.80 1.10 -14.58
CA GLU A 64 -2.05 1.67 -15.90
C GLU A 64 -1.53 3.11 -15.99
N SER A 65 -0.61 3.35 -16.93
CA SER A 65 -0.07 4.68 -17.22
C SER A 65 0.01 4.89 -18.74
N PRO A 66 -0.82 5.79 -19.33
CA PRO A 66 -1.77 6.67 -18.66
C PRO A 66 -3.03 5.93 -18.14
N PRO A 67 -3.74 6.49 -17.14
CA PRO A 67 -4.97 5.88 -16.60
C PRO A 67 -6.08 5.74 -17.64
N ASN A 68 -6.90 4.70 -17.49
CA ASN A 68 -8.10 4.52 -18.27
C ASN A 68 -9.18 5.56 -17.91
N PRO A 69 -9.54 6.48 -18.83
CA PRO A 69 -10.52 7.51 -18.55
C PRO A 69 -11.98 6.99 -18.45
N GLN A 70 -12.25 5.78 -18.91
CA GLN A 70 -13.59 5.18 -18.89
C GLN A 70 -13.87 4.41 -17.60
N HIS A 71 -12.82 3.90 -16.97
CA HIS A 71 -12.87 3.13 -15.72
C HIS A 71 -11.82 3.66 -14.76
N PRO A 72 -12.02 4.89 -14.23
CA PRO A 72 -11.03 5.49 -13.37
C PRO A 72 -10.98 4.74 -12.04
N GLU A 73 -9.79 4.29 -11.69
CA GLU A 73 -9.49 3.54 -10.47
C GLU A 73 -8.19 4.08 -9.87
N VAL A 74 -8.24 4.60 -8.64
CA VAL A 74 -7.10 5.35 -8.09
C VAL A 74 -5.89 4.45 -7.84
N MET A 75 -6.11 3.19 -7.44
CA MET A 75 -5.00 2.26 -7.16
C MET A 75 -4.23 1.88 -8.43
N ALA A 76 -4.86 1.93 -9.60
CA ALA A 76 -4.21 1.68 -10.89
C ALA A 76 -3.11 2.71 -11.23
N LEU A 77 -3.00 3.79 -10.46
CA LEU A 77 -2.00 4.84 -10.64
C LEU A 77 -0.71 4.60 -9.84
N TYR A 78 -0.69 3.56 -9.00
CA TYR A 78 0.41 3.22 -8.09
C TYR A 78 1.14 1.99 -8.62
N ASP A 79 2.47 2.05 -8.73
CA ASP A 79 3.27 1.08 -9.48
C ASP A 79 3.60 -0.20 -8.71
N ILE A 80 3.44 -0.17 -7.38
CA ILE A 80 3.70 -1.30 -6.47
C ILE A 80 2.45 -1.62 -5.65
N SER A 81 2.19 -2.91 -5.48
CA SER A 81 1.26 -3.41 -4.46
C SER A 81 2.02 -4.19 -3.39
N TYR A 82 1.58 -4.00 -2.15
CA TYR A 82 2.02 -4.74 -0.97
C TYR A 82 0.79 -5.35 -0.31
N ASP A 83 0.57 -6.64 -0.57
CA ASP A 83 -0.55 -7.41 -0.05
C ASP A 83 -0.25 -7.90 1.36
N VAL A 84 -0.93 -7.39 2.38
CA VAL A 84 -0.60 -7.59 3.80
C VAL A 84 -1.52 -8.65 4.41
N TRP A 85 -0.92 -9.68 5.02
CA TRP A 85 -1.62 -10.73 5.74
C TRP A 85 -1.02 -11.01 7.11
N CYS A 86 -1.87 -11.45 8.03
CA CYS A 86 -1.50 -11.80 9.40
C CYS A 86 -2.37 -12.96 9.90
N PRO A 87 -1.85 -13.92 10.68
CA PRO A 87 -2.65 -15.02 11.22
C PRO A 87 -3.50 -14.59 12.44
N LEU A 88 -4.18 -13.45 12.34
CA LEU A 88 -4.98 -12.84 13.40
C LEU A 88 -6.45 -12.71 12.98
N SER A 89 -7.30 -12.18 13.86
CA SER A 89 -8.67 -11.78 13.46
C SER A 89 -8.64 -10.64 12.43
N GLU A 90 -9.75 -10.44 11.71
CA GLU A 90 -9.89 -9.39 10.70
C GLU A 90 -9.62 -7.99 11.28
N GLU A 91 -10.18 -7.70 12.46
CA GLU A 91 -9.95 -6.41 13.15
C GLU A 91 -8.48 -6.21 13.52
N GLU A 92 -7.81 -7.27 13.97
CA GLU A 92 -6.38 -7.22 14.29
C GLU A 92 -5.53 -7.07 13.03
N GLN A 93 -5.88 -7.74 11.93
CA GLN A 93 -5.20 -7.59 10.65
C GLN A 93 -5.31 -6.16 10.10
N ALA A 94 -6.51 -5.57 10.13
CA ALA A 94 -6.71 -4.17 9.72
C ALA A 94 -5.86 -3.21 10.57
N ARG A 95 -5.77 -3.45 11.89
CA ARG A 95 -4.92 -2.66 12.79
C ARG A 95 -3.44 -2.80 12.48
N GLU A 96 -2.97 -4.01 12.20
CA GLU A 96 -1.58 -4.27 11.83
C GLU A 96 -1.25 -3.68 10.45
N ALA A 97 -2.15 -3.76 9.47
CA ALA A 97 -1.97 -3.14 8.17
C ALA A 97 -1.88 -1.61 8.26
N ALA A 98 -2.73 -0.97 9.08
CA ALA A 98 -2.64 0.46 9.35
C ALA A 98 -1.32 0.84 10.04
N SER A 99 -0.81 0.01 10.95
CA SER A 99 0.50 0.16 11.60
C SER A 99 1.65 0.06 10.58
N VAL A 100 1.62 -0.95 9.71
CA VAL A 100 2.60 -1.12 8.62
C VAL A 100 2.57 0.06 7.65
N PHE A 101 1.38 0.53 7.26
CA PHE A 101 1.22 1.71 6.41
C PHE A 101 1.90 2.94 7.02
N ASN A 102 1.65 3.22 8.30
CA ASN A 102 2.29 4.35 8.99
C ASN A 102 3.82 4.20 9.01
N ASP A 103 4.33 3.01 9.34
CA ASP A 103 5.77 2.76 9.38
C ASP A 103 6.46 3.01 8.03
N ILE A 104 5.79 2.67 6.92
CA ILE A 104 6.24 2.92 5.56
C ILE A 104 6.21 4.42 5.26
N THR A 105 5.07 5.08 5.47
CA THR A 105 4.88 6.48 5.07
C THR A 105 5.72 7.45 5.89
N ASP A 106 5.98 7.14 7.16
CA ASP A 106 6.83 7.96 8.03
C ASP A 106 8.31 7.94 7.63
N ARG A 107 8.74 6.97 6.80
CA ARG A 107 10.16 6.73 6.50
C ARG A 107 10.52 6.83 5.03
N LEU A 108 9.63 6.47 4.12
CA LEU A 108 9.95 6.34 2.69
C LEU A 108 9.46 7.51 1.85
N GLU A 109 8.59 8.35 2.40
CA GLU A 109 8.01 9.52 1.73
C GLU A 109 7.39 9.23 0.34
N TRP A 110 6.93 8.00 0.11
CA TRP A 110 6.25 7.62 -1.13
C TRP A 110 4.75 7.86 -1.01
N PRO A 111 4.09 8.45 -2.02
CA PRO A 111 2.64 8.46 -2.09
C PRO A 111 2.11 7.04 -1.92
N ALA A 112 1.10 6.89 -1.07
CA ALA A 112 0.59 5.58 -0.70
C ALA A 112 -0.93 5.59 -0.52
N LEU A 113 -1.55 4.44 -0.81
CA LEU A 113 -2.95 4.16 -0.48
C LEU A 113 -3.01 2.89 0.36
N LEU A 114 -3.89 2.87 1.35
CA LEU A 114 -4.30 1.68 2.09
C LEU A 114 -5.73 1.34 1.67
N THR A 115 -5.94 0.12 1.19
CA THR A 115 -7.27 -0.41 0.87
C THR A 115 -7.60 -1.65 1.68
N HIS A 116 -8.90 -1.82 1.92
CA HIS A 116 -9.50 -3.03 2.44
C HIS A 116 -10.23 -3.78 1.32
N ASN A 117 -10.16 -5.11 1.30
CA ASN A 117 -10.77 -6.00 0.30
C ASN A 117 -10.44 -5.64 -1.17
N GLY A 118 -9.33 -4.94 -1.41
CA GLY A 118 -8.86 -4.59 -2.73
C GLY A 118 -9.52 -3.35 -3.36
N ASP A 119 -10.68 -2.89 -2.86
CA ASP A 119 -11.43 -1.80 -3.48
C ASP A 119 -11.92 -0.71 -2.51
N LEU A 120 -11.91 -0.94 -1.19
CA LEU A 120 -12.34 0.07 -0.22
C LEU A 120 -11.15 0.89 0.27
N LEU A 121 -11.11 2.18 -0.04
CA LEU A 121 -10.08 3.09 0.45
C LEU A 121 -10.26 3.36 1.95
N ILE A 122 -9.17 3.13 2.70
CA ILE A 122 -9.09 3.40 4.13
C ILE A 122 -8.31 4.68 4.38
N ALA A 123 -7.11 4.79 3.81
CA ALA A 123 -6.26 5.96 3.96
C ALA A 123 -5.43 6.24 2.70
N ALA A 124 -5.04 7.50 2.54
CA ALA A 124 -4.01 7.92 1.61
C ALA A 124 -2.91 8.67 2.35
N TRP A 125 -1.71 8.67 1.79
CA TRP A 125 -0.60 9.48 2.26
C TRP A 125 0.09 10.16 1.08
N ALA A 126 0.47 11.41 1.30
CA ALA A 126 1.22 12.22 0.34
C ALA A 126 2.23 13.10 1.10
N PRO A 127 3.43 13.38 0.55
CA PRO A 127 4.44 14.18 1.25
C PRO A 127 3.96 15.58 1.67
N ALA A 128 3.16 16.23 0.83
CA ALA A 128 2.71 17.61 1.07
C ALA A 128 1.55 17.71 2.07
N THR A 129 0.70 16.69 2.17
CA THR A 129 -0.54 16.72 2.97
C THR A 129 -0.52 15.75 4.15
N GLY A 130 0.44 14.83 4.21
CA GLY A 130 0.51 13.76 5.18
C GLY A 130 -0.60 12.72 4.97
N ARG A 131 -1.02 12.09 6.07
CA ARG A 131 -2.06 11.05 6.07
C ARG A 131 -3.46 11.67 6.02
N THR A 132 -4.32 11.13 5.17
CA THR A 132 -5.75 11.41 5.12
C THR A 132 -6.54 10.12 5.26
N GLU A 133 -7.51 10.09 6.17
CA GLU A 133 -8.46 8.99 6.31
C GLU A 133 -9.67 9.22 5.39
N PHE A 134 -10.15 8.15 4.76
CA PHE A 134 -11.39 8.20 3.98
C PHE A 134 -12.61 7.82 4.82
N PRO A 135 -13.80 8.37 4.50
CA PRO A 135 -15.04 7.87 5.08
C PRO A 135 -15.23 6.36 4.85
N PRO A 136 -15.83 5.61 5.78
CA PRO A 136 -16.12 4.18 5.57
C PRO A 136 -16.95 3.94 4.31
N GLY A 137 -16.55 2.93 3.52
CA GLY A 137 -17.21 2.59 2.25
C GLY A 137 -16.79 3.45 1.06
N THR A 138 -15.74 4.26 1.20
CA THR A 138 -15.14 4.97 0.06
C THR A 138 -14.53 3.95 -0.90
N SER A 139 -14.96 3.97 -2.15
CA SER A 139 -14.49 3.06 -3.20
C SER A 139 -13.24 3.60 -3.90
N SER A 140 -12.37 2.73 -4.41
CA SER A 140 -11.24 3.08 -5.29
C SER A 140 -11.70 3.48 -6.70
N TYR A 141 -12.97 3.21 -7.04
CA TYR A 141 -13.58 3.46 -8.35
C TYR A 141 -14.27 4.83 -8.46
N ALA A 142 -14.82 5.07 -9.65
CA ALA A 142 -15.45 6.32 -10.08
C ALA A 142 -16.51 6.88 -9.11
N GLU A 143 -17.30 6.03 -8.45
CA GLU A 143 -18.39 6.45 -7.56
C GLU A 143 -17.94 7.27 -6.35
N SER A 144 -16.66 7.15 -5.97
CA SER A 144 -16.05 7.94 -4.88
C SER A 144 -14.95 8.87 -5.38
N GLN A 145 -14.90 9.13 -6.69
CA GLN A 145 -13.81 9.88 -7.33
C GLN A 145 -13.54 11.23 -6.70
N GLU A 146 -14.59 11.98 -6.34
CA GLU A 146 -14.42 13.29 -5.71
C GLU A 146 -13.58 13.24 -4.42
N LEU A 147 -13.60 12.12 -3.69
CA LEU A 147 -12.86 11.94 -2.45
C LEU A 147 -11.38 11.61 -2.71
N TRP A 148 -11.09 10.74 -3.67
CA TRP A 148 -9.71 10.28 -3.92
C TRP A 148 -8.98 11.05 -5.03
N ASN A 149 -9.66 11.90 -5.80
CA ASN A 149 -9.06 12.68 -6.88
C ASN A 149 -7.79 13.47 -6.49
N PRO A 150 -7.66 14.02 -5.25
CA PRO A 150 -6.41 14.64 -4.81
C PRO A 150 -5.18 13.71 -4.84
N TYR A 151 -5.39 12.39 -4.89
CA TYR A 151 -4.37 11.34 -4.91
C TYR A 151 -4.21 10.68 -6.28
N ALA A 152 -4.88 11.21 -7.32
CA ALA A 152 -4.92 10.67 -8.67
C ALA A 152 -3.75 11.10 -9.59
N ASP A 153 -2.72 11.73 -9.03
CA ASP A 153 -1.45 12.02 -9.71
C ASP A 153 -0.29 11.77 -8.73
N PRO A 154 0.01 10.52 -8.40
CA PRO A 154 1.05 10.22 -7.41
C PRO A 154 2.44 10.71 -7.86
N ALA A 155 2.71 10.82 -9.17
CA ALA A 155 3.95 11.39 -9.69
C ALA A 155 4.08 12.88 -9.34
N GLY A 156 3.03 13.67 -9.60
CA GLY A 156 2.98 15.09 -9.23
C GLY A 156 3.00 15.30 -7.72
N ILE A 157 2.40 14.39 -6.95
CA ILE A 157 2.38 14.43 -5.49
C ILE A 157 3.75 14.10 -4.88
N ALA A 158 4.50 13.16 -5.47
CA ALA A 158 5.85 12.81 -5.02
C ALA A 158 6.86 13.95 -5.24
N HIS A 159 6.65 14.77 -6.26
CA HIS A 159 7.52 15.87 -6.64
C HIS A 159 6.72 17.17 -6.79
N PRO A 160 6.26 17.76 -5.67
CA PRO A 160 5.51 19.01 -5.72
C PRO A 160 6.39 20.08 -6.40
N ALA A 161 5.82 20.78 -7.38
CA ALA A 161 6.49 21.92 -7.99
C ALA A 161 6.85 22.94 -6.89
N PRO A 162 8.05 23.55 -6.96
CA PRO A 162 8.55 24.48 -5.95
C PRO A 162 7.74 25.78 -5.85
#